data_AF-A0A2M8DGB4-F1
#
_entry.id   AF-A0A2M8DGB4-F1
#
_cell.length_a   1.000
_cell.length_b   1.000
_cell.length_c   1.000
_cell.angle_alpha   90.00
_cell.angle_beta   90.00
_cell.angle_gamma   90.00
#
_symmetry.space_group_name_H-M   'P 1'
#
loop_
_entity.id
_entity.type
_entity.pdbx_description
1 polymer ?
#
loop_
_entity_poly.entity_id
_entity_poly.type
_entity_poly.pdbx_seq_one_letter_code
_entity_poly.pdbx_strand_id
1 'polypeptide(L)'
;VTGGDLTRRLNPNLFSDPAMRSQVERLNTMLDTVEAPLAGLRGAAREVARSTGEIAAGNQDLASRTEEQAASVEETAAAMEEMSATTQQAAIKAREAQELAGQARRVAEEGGKVVRDAVGAMAAISESSGQIADIIQVIDEIAFQTNLLSLNAAVEAARAGEQGRGFAVVAAEVRNLARRSAKAAAEIKQLIHDSVAKVAAGTELVNASGERLGGIVTSVAQVSAIAEEIATTSAEQADGIGSVNNAITQISTTLQQNSALVAEVAAAADALSARAREMESHVARFQLRPGVAELPPPAPQACSLTAAHIAVAKVAAGGAGEADEWQDF
;
A
#
# COMPACT_ATOMS: atom_id res chain seq x y z
N VAL A 1 -18.49 67.04 -49.25
CA VAL A 1 -17.85 66.07 -48.33
C VAL A 1 -17.21 64.99 -49.19
N THR A 2 -15.96 65.17 -49.59
CA THR A 2 -15.19 64.16 -50.33
C THR A 2 -13.95 63.84 -49.48
N GLY A 3 -13.69 62.55 -49.23
CA GLY A 3 -12.58 62.10 -48.37
C GLY A 3 -12.96 61.60 -46.97
N GLY A 4 -14.23 61.27 -46.71
CA GLY A 4 -14.66 60.63 -45.45
C GLY A 4 -14.82 61.58 -44.25
N ASP A 5 -14.67 62.89 -44.44
CA ASP A 5 -14.88 63.89 -43.38
C ASP A 5 -16.38 64.12 -43.10
N LEU A 6 -16.93 63.34 -42.15
CA LEU A 6 -18.31 63.46 -41.68
C LEU A 6 -18.45 64.53 -40.59
N THR A 7 -17.42 65.32 -40.29
CA THR A 7 -17.52 66.40 -39.29
C THR A 7 -18.15 67.67 -39.84
N ARG A 8 -18.12 67.85 -41.16
CA ARG A 8 -18.65 69.04 -41.83
C ARG A 8 -20.16 68.94 -42.04
N ARG A 9 -20.87 70.03 -41.77
CA ARG A 9 -22.29 70.21 -42.11
C ARG A 9 -22.44 71.41 -43.04
N LEU A 10 -23.34 71.30 -43.99
CA LEU A 10 -23.69 72.41 -44.87
C LEU A 10 -24.66 73.33 -44.10
N ASN A 11 -24.35 74.62 -44.01
CA ASN A 11 -25.24 75.57 -43.35
C ASN A 11 -26.45 75.86 -44.24
N PRO A 12 -27.69 75.48 -43.84
CA PRO A 12 -28.89 75.70 -44.66
C PRO A 12 -29.15 77.19 -44.95
N ASN A 13 -28.71 78.08 -44.06
CA ASN A 13 -28.93 79.53 -44.17
C ASN A 13 -28.11 80.20 -45.28
N LEU A 14 -27.17 79.48 -45.89
CA LEU A 14 -26.39 79.97 -47.05
C LEU A 14 -27.18 79.91 -48.37
N PHE A 15 -28.36 79.28 -48.38
CA PHE A 15 -29.14 79.06 -49.60
C PHE A 15 -30.50 79.79 -49.55
N SER A 16 -30.71 80.70 -50.50
CA SER A 16 -31.94 81.51 -50.57
C SER A 16 -33.14 80.72 -51.09
N ASP A 17 -32.93 79.67 -51.89
CA ASP A 17 -33.98 78.81 -52.45
C ASP A 17 -34.53 77.81 -51.39
N PRO A 18 -35.84 77.80 -51.10
CA PRO A 18 -36.48 76.84 -50.19
C PRO A 18 -36.24 75.36 -50.56
N ALA A 19 -36.18 75.02 -51.86
CA ALA A 19 -35.95 73.64 -52.30
C ALA A 19 -34.52 73.19 -51.98
N MET A 20 -33.54 74.07 -52.21
CA MET A 20 -32.14 73.85 -51.90
C MET A 20 -31.89 73.73 -50.38
N ARG A 21 -32.54 74.58 -49.57
CA ARG A 21 -32.52 74.49 -48.10
C ARG A 21 -32.98 73.12 -47.59
N SER A 22 -34.12 72.66 -48.08
CA SER A 22 -34.68 71.35 -47.71
C SER A 22 -33.78 70.18 -48.13
N GLN A 23 -33.07 70.30 -49.24
CA GLN A 23 -32.12 69.28 -49.71
C GLN A 23 -30.84 69.23 -48.88
N VAL A 24 -30.35 70.40 -48.44
CA VAL A 24 -29.20 70.52 -47.51
C VAL A 24 -29.52 69.95 -46.13
N GLU A 25 -30.73 70.21 -45.61
CA GLU A 25 -31.21 69.63 -44.37
C GLU A 25 -31.28 68.09 -44.45
N ARG A 26 -31.89 67.54 -45.51
CA ARG A 26 -31.93 66.09 -45.75
C ARG A 26 -30.53 65.48 -45.84
N LEU A 27 -29.58 66.16 -46.49
CA LEU A 27 -28.20 65.69 -46.59
C LEU A 27 -27.51 65.69 -45.23
N ASN A 28 -27.70 66.73 -44.41
CA ASN A 28 -27.17 66.76 -43.04
C ASN A 28 -27.78 65.66 -42.17
N THR A 29 -29.09 65.42 -42.26
CA THR A 29 -29.76 64.29 -41.57
C THR A 29 -29.21 62.94 -42.03
N MET A 30 -28.95 62.77 -43.33
CA MET A 30 -28.33 61.56 -43.87
C MET A 30 -26.90 61.38 -43.33
N LEU A 31 -26.11 62.45 -43.25
CA LEU A 31 -24.77 62.42 -42.64
C LEU A 31 -24.84 62.03 -41.16
N ASP A 32 -25.79 62.58 -40.39
CA ASP A 32 -26.02 62.19 -38.99
C ASP A 32 -26.42 60.71 -38.86
N THR A 33 -27.28 60.22 -39.76
CA THR A 33 -27.76 58.82 -39.79
C THR A 33 -26.65 57.82 -40.12
N VAL A 34 -25.61 58.24 -40.84
CA VAL A 34 -24.43 57.41 -41.17
C VAL A 34 -23.34 57.52 -40.10
N GLU A 35 -23.18 58.70 -39.50
CA GLU A 35 -22.16 58.97 -38.48
C GLU A 35 -22.37 58.15 -37.20
N ALA A 36 -23.61 58.04 -36.72
CA ALA A 36 -23.93 57.32 -35.48
C ALA A 36 -23.64 55.80 -35.54
N PRO A 37 -24.05 55.05 -36.59
CA PRO A 37 -23.67 53.65 -36.75
C PRO A 37 -22.16 53.43 -36.93
N LEU A 38 -21.45 54.34 -37.61
CA LEU A 38 -19.99 54.26 -37.74
C LEU A 38 -19.29 54.46 -36.39
N ALA A 39 -19.77 55.40 -35.56
CA ALA A 39 -19.27 55.57 -34.19
C ALA A 39 -19.51 54.30 -33.34
N GLY A 40 -20.71 53.71 -33.43
CA GLY A 40 -21.03 52.45 -32.76
C GLY A 40 -20.18 51.26 -33.25
N LEU A 41 -19.92 51.16 -34.56
CA LEU A 41 -19.06 50.12 -35.13
C LEU A 41 -17.61 50.24 -34.66
N ARG A 42 -17.08 51.47 -34.52
CA ARG A 42 -15.75 51.72 -33.94
C ARG A 42 -15.68 51.29 -32.48
N GLY A 43 -16.70 51.63 -31.68
CA GLY A 43 -16.80 51.20 -30.28
C GLY A 43 -16.87 49.68 -30.15
N ALA A 44 -17.72 49.03 -30.95
CA ALA A 44 -17.85 47.57 -30.98
C ALA A 44 -16.54 46.87 -31.41
N ALA A 45 -15.84 47.40 -32.42
CA ALA A 45 -14.56 46.84 -32.86
C ALA A 45 -13.49 46.91 -31.75
N ARG A 46 -13.41 48.04 -31.02
CA ARG A 46 -12.50 48.18 -29.87
C ARG A 46 -12.84 47.22 -28.74
N GLU A 47 -14.12 47.04 -28.46
CA GLU A 47 -14.57 46.10 -27.45
C GLU A 47 -14.24 44.65 -27.82
N VAL A 48 -14.48 44.24 -29.07
CA VAL A 48 -14.07 42.91 -29.57
C VAL A 48 -12.56 42.73 -29.44
N ALA A 49 -11.75 43.72 -29.81
CA ALA A 49 -10.30 43.66 -29.68
C ALA A 49 -9.86 43.48 -28.21
N ARG A 50 -10.50 44.20 -27.28
CA ARG A 50 -10.24 44.10 -25.84
C ARG A 50 -10.62 42.72 -25.31
N SER A 51 -11.86 42.27 -25.53
CA SER A 51 -12.33 40.96 -25.06
C SER A 51 -11.52 39.81 -25.64
N THR A 52 -11.08 39.93 -26.90
CA THR A 52 -10.24 38.93 -27.54
C THR A 52 -8.84 38.88 -26.94
N GLY A 53 -8.28 40.04 -26.55
CA GLY A 53 -7.03 40.10 -25.79
C GLY A 53 -7.14 39.41 -24.42
N GLU A 54 -8.27 39.56 -23.73
CA GLU A 54 -8.56 38.86 -22.47
C GLU A 54 -8.70 37.34 -22.68
N ILE A 55 -9.37 36.91 -23.75
CA ILE A 55 -9.46 35.50 -24.14
C ILE A 55 -8.08 34.92 -24.42
N ALA A 56 -7.24 35.61 -25.19
CA ALA A 56 -5.89 35.15 -25.51
C ALA A 56 -5.02 35.00 -24.24
N ALA A 57 -5.09 35.97 -23.33
CA ALA A 57 -4.37 35.90 -22.05
C ALA A 57 -4.87 34.73 -21.18
N GLY A 58 -6.19 34.54 -21.07
CA GLY A 58 -6.77 33.42 -20.33
C GLY A 58 -6.46 32.06 -20.95
N ASN A 59 -6.41 31.99 -22.28
CA ASN A 59 -6.04 30.77 -23.00
C ASN A 59 -4.55 30.43 -22.84
N GLN A 60 -3.68 31.43 -22.73
CA GLN A 60 -2.25 31.23 -22.42
C GLN A 60 -2.04 30.72 -20.99
N ASP A 61 -2.81 31.21 -20.02
CA ASP A 61 -2.82 30.65 -18.65
C ASP A 61 -3.30 29.19 -18.65
N LEU A 62 -4.37 28.89 -19.39
CA LEU A 62 -4.87 27.53 -19.55
C LEU A 62 -3.82 26.61 -20.19
N ALA A 63 -3.08 27.10 -21.19
CA ALA A 63 -1.97 26.37 -21.80
C ALA A 63 -0.91 25.99 -20.78
N SER A 64 -0.42 26.97 -20.02
CA SER A 64 0.60 26.77 -18.96
C SER A 64 0.15 25.74 -17.94
N ARG A 65 -1.10 25.85 -17.46
CA ARG A 65 -1.67 24.91 -16.49
C ARG A 65 -1.86 23.50 -17.07
N THR A 66 -2.20 23.40 -18.35
CA THR A 66 -2.32 22.10 -19.04
C THR A 66 -0.97 21.41 -19.16
N GLU A 67 0.11 22.17 -19.45
CA GLU A 67 1.48 21.65 -19.49
C GLU A 67 1.96 21.20 -18.09
N GLU A 68 1.73 22.00 -17.06
CA GLU A 68 2.05 21.64 -15.67
C GLU A 68 1.30 20.38 -15.21
N GLN A 69 0.02 20.27 -15.55
CA GLN A 69 -0.77 19.08 -15.25
C GLN A 69 -0.27 17.85 -16.02
N ALA A 70 0.16 18.00 -17.27
CA ALA A 70 0.74 16.89 -18.03
C ALA A 70 2.01 16.36 -17.35
N ALA A 71 2.92 17.24 -16.93
CA ALA A 71 4.12 16.85 -16.18
C ALA A 71 3.77 16.11 -14.87
N SER A 72 2.77 16.60 -14.13
CA SER A 72 2.33 15.96 -12.88
C SER A 72 1.71 14.58 -13.11
N VAL A 73 0.99 14.40 -14.22
CA VAL A 73 0.39 13.12 -14.62
C VAL A 73 1.46 12.11 -15.04
N GLU A 74 2.50 12.54 -15.74
CA GLU A 74 3.65 11.69 -16.08
C GLU A 74 4.41 11.22 -14.82
N GLU A 75 4.67 12.13 -13.87
CA GLU A 75 5.31 11.77 -12.60
C GLU A 75 4.45 10.81 -11.79
N THR A 76 3.13 11.05 -11.73
CA THR A 76 2.19 10.16 -11.05
C THR A 76 2.16 8.78 -11.73
N ALA A 77 2.17 8.72 -13.06
CA ALA A 77 2.19 7.45 -13.80
C ALA A 77 3.45 6.64 -13.48
N ALA A 78 4.63 7.29 -13.47
CA ALA A 78 5.89 6.65 -13.10
C ALA A 78 5.88 6.12 -11.66
N ALA A 79 5.36 6.91 -10.72
CA ALA A 79 5.19 6.48 -9.33
C ALA A 79 4.22 5.28 -9.20
N MET A 80 3.17 5.23 -10.02
CA MET A 80 2.24 4.09 -10.05
C MET A 80 2.88 2.82 -10.63
N GLU A 81 3.77 2.94 -11.62
CA GLU A 81 4.53 1.80 -12.13
C GLU A 81 5.48 1.21 -11.07
N GLU A 82 6.20 2.07 -10.35
CA GLU A 82 7.06 1.65 -9.23
C GLU A 82 6.23 1.02 -8.11
N MET A 83 5.08 1.60 -7.77
CA MET A 83 4.15 1.04 -6.80
C MET A 83 3.64 -0.34 -7.25
N SER A 84 3.29 -0.50 -8.52
CA SER A 84 2.87 -1.80 -9.06
C SER A 84 3.96 -2.86 -8.93
N ALA A 85 5.20 -2.51 -9.27
CA ALA A 85 6.35 -3.40 -9.17
C ALA A 85 6.63 -3.81 -7.71
N THR A 86 6.61 -2.85 -6.79
CA THR A 86 6.85 -3.11 -5.36
C THR A 86 5.73 -3.94 -4.73
N THR A 87 4.47 -3.70 -5.09
CA THR A 87 3.33 -4.51 -4.65
C THR A 87 3.41 -5.95 -5.17
N GLN A 88 3.78 -6.16 -6.44
CA GLN A 88 4.02 -7.52 -6.96
C GLN A 88 5.17 -8.21 -6.23
N GLN A 89 6.27 -7.49 -5.99
CA GLN A 89 7.41 -8.04 -5.25
C GLN A 89 7.03 -8.42 -3.81
N ALA A 90 6.19 -7.61 -3.15
CA ALA A 90 5.67 -7.91 -1.82
C ALA A 90 4.84 -9.21 -1.81
N ALA A 91 3.96 -9.40 -2.81
CA ALA A 91 3.19 -10.65 -2.95
C ALA A 91 4.09 -11.88 -3.13
N ILE A 92 5.13 -11.78 -3.97
CA ILE A 92 6.10 -12.86 -4.18
C ILE A 92 6.87 -13.16 -2.89
N LYS A 93 7.36 -12.12 -2.20
CA LYS A 93 8.12 -12.25 -0.95
C LYS A 93 7.26 -12.83 0.18
N ALA A 94 5.98 -12.50 0.23
CA ALA A 94 5.05 -13.09 1.17
C ALA A 94 4.88 -14.60 0.94
N ARG A 95 4.73 -15.03 -0.32
CA ARG A 95 4.70 -16.48 -0.66
C ARG A 95 6.00 -17.20 -0.29
N GLU A 96 7.15 -16.59 -0.56
CA GLU A 96 8.47 -17.13 -0.17
C GLU A 96 8.56 -17.28 1.37
N ALA A 97 8.11 -16.27 2.13
CA ALA A 97 8.06 -16.32 3.58
C ALA A 97 7.13 -17.43 4.09
N GLN A 98 5.98 -17.64 3.44
CA GLN A 98 5.05 -18.74 3.77
C GLN A 98 5.71 -20.12 3.57
N GLU A 99 6.46 -20.30 2.48
CA GLU A 99 7.18 -21.55 2.22
C GLU A 99 8.27 -21.80 3.27
N LEU A 100 9.08 -20.79 3.57
CA LEU A 100 10.13 -20.85 4.60
C LEU A 100 9.55 -21.14 5.99
N ALA A 101 8.44 -20.50 6.35
CA ALA A 101 7.71 -20.78 7.57
C ALA A 101 7.20 -22.24 7.59
N GLY A 102 6.67 -22.75 6.48
CA GLY A 102 6.28 -24.15 6.35
C GLY A 102 7.43 -25.14 6.53
N GLN A 103 8.64 -24.80 6.05
CA GLN A 103 9.85 -25.59 6.29
C GLN A 103 10.27 -25.54 7.76
N ALA A 104 10.33 -24.36 8.37
CA ALA A 104 10.68 -24.18 9.78
C ALA A 104 9.71 -24.94 10.72
N ARG A 105 8.41 -24.92 10.40
CA ARG A 105 7.38 -25.66 11.15
C ARG A 105 7.65 -27.15 11.13
N ARG A 106 7.95 -27.74 9.95
CA ARG A 106 8.28 -29.17 9.83
C ARG A 106 9.50 -29.55 10.67
N VAL A 107 10.56 -28.74 10.63
CA VAL A 107 11.76 -28.97 11.46
C VAL A 107 11.44 -28.91 12.94
N ALA A 108 10.60 -27.97 13.38
CA ALA A 108 10.17 -27.87 14.77
C ALA A 108 9.28 -29.06 15.21
N GLU A 109 8.39 -29.54 14.34
CA GLU A 109 7.57 -30.74 14.57
C GLU A 109 8.42 -32.01 14.69
N GLU A 110 9.42 -32.18 13.80
CA GLU A 110 10.41 -33.25 13.85
C GLU A 110 11.24 -33.18 15.14
N GLY A 111 11.73 -31.99 15.51
CA GLY A 111 12.44 -31.76 16.76
C GLY A 111 11.58 -32.12 17.98
N GLY A 112 10.28 -31.78 17.95
CA GLY A 112 9.33 -32.16 18.98
C GLY A 112 9.16 -33.67 19.11
N LYS A 113 9.24 -34.42 18.01
CA LYS A 113 9.26 -35.89 18.04
C LYS A 113 10.52 -36.42 18.71
N VAL A 114 11.70 -35.91 18.33
CA VAL A 114 12.98 -36.32 18.94
C VAL A 114 12.98 -36.06 20.44
N VAL A 115 12.44 -34.92 20.89
CA VAL A 115 12.29 -34.63 22.32
C VAL A 115 11.38 -35.63 23.01
N ARG A 116 10.22 -35.99 22.44
CA ARG A 116 9.33 -37.02 23.01
C ARG A 116 10.03 -38.37 23.13
N ASP A 117 10.77 -38.77 22.11
CA ASP A 117 11.54 -40.02 22.13
C ASP A 117 12.63 -39.99 23.22
N ALA A 118 13.31 -38.84 23.40
CA ALA A 118 14.30 -38.64 24.45
C ALA A 118 13.71 -38.71 25.87
N VAL A 119 12.52 -38.14 26.09
CA VAL A 119 11.80 -38.26 27.38
C VAL A 119 11.47 -39.73 27.66
N GLY A 120 11.02 -40.48 26.65
CA GLY A 120 10.77 -41.92 26.79
C GLY A 120 12.03 -42.71 27.17
N ALA A 121 13.17 -42.39 26.55
CA ALA A 121 14.45 -43.02 26.90
C ALA A 121 14.89 -42.69 28.33
N MET A 122 14.73 -41.44 28.79
CA MET A 122 15.04 -41.04 30.16
C MET A 122 14.15 -41.74 31.19
N ALA A 123 12.86 -41.93 30.88
CA ALA A 123 11.94 -42.69 31.72
C ALA A 123 12.39 -44.16 31.86
N ALA A 124 12.79 -44.80 30.75
CA ALA A 124 13.32 -46.17 30.78
C ALA A 124 14.63 -46.29 31.58
N ILE A 125 15.53 -45.30 31.50
CA ILE A 125 16.76 -45.25 32.31
C ILE A 125 16.43 -45.12 33.81
N SER A 126 15.45 -44.27 34.14
CA SER A 126 14.99 -44.08 35.52
C SER A 126 14.41 -45.38 36.11
N GLU A 127 13.55 -46.05 35.34
CA GLU A 127 12.97 -47.36 35.72
C GLU A 127 14.07 -48.41 35.92
N SER A 128 15.00 -48.54 34.98
CA SER A 128 16.12 -49.48 35.08
C SER A 128 17.01 -49.18 36.30
N SER A 129 17.25 -47.90 36.59
CA SER A 129 18.02 -47.49 37.78
C SER A 129 17.31 -47.87 39.08
N GLY A 130 15.97 -47.75 39.13
CA GLY A 130 15.16 -48.23 40.25
C GLY A 130 15.28 -49.74 40.47
N GLN A 131 15.18 -50.53 39.40
CA GLN A 131 15.37 -51.99 39.48
C GLN A 131 16.77 -52.36 40.00
N ILE A 132 17.82 -51.64 39.57
CA ILE A 132 19.17 -51.86 40.10
C ILE A 132 19.21 -51.51 41.59
N ALA A 133 18.57 -50.42 42.04
CA ALA A 133 18.52 -50.05 43.45
C ALA A 133 17.91 -51.17 44.32
N ASP A 134 16.84 -51.81 43.84
CA ASP A 134 16.18 -52.94 44.52
C ASP A 134 17.12 -54.15 44.61
N ILE A 135 17.86 -54.46 43.55
CA ILE A 135 18.86 -55.55 43.54
C ILE A 135 19.98 -55.27 44.55
N ILE A 136 20.49 -54.03 44.58
CA ILE A 136 21.55 -53.64 45.51
C ILE A 136 21.06 -53.72 46.96
N GLN A 137 19.79 -53.42 47.23
CA GLN A 137 19.19 -53.62 48.55
C GLN A 137 19.23 -55.10 48.96
N VAL A 138 18.85 -56.02 48.08
CA VAL A 138 18.93 -57.47 48.36
C VAL A 138 20.38 -57.91 48.61
N ILE A 139 21.36 -57.37 47.87
CA ILE A 139 22.78 -57.68 48.09
C ILE A 139 23.27 -57.19 49.46
N ASP A 140 22.85 -56.00 49.89
CA ASP A 140 23.18 -55.48 51.23
C ASP A 140 22.56 -56.34 52.34
N GLU A 141 21.31 -56.78 52.16
CA GLU A 141 20.65 -57.73 53.06
C GLU A 141 21.40 -59.08 53.14
N ILE A 142 21.83 -59.64 51.99
CA ILE A 142 22.65 -60.87 51.95
C ILE A 142 23.99 -60.66 52.67
N ALA A 143 24.66 -59.52 52.46
CA ALA A 143 25.91 -59.20 53.13
C ALA A 143 25.73 -59.09 54.65
N PHE A 144 24.63 -58.48 55.11
CA PHE A 144 24.28 -58.39 56.52
C PHE A 144 24.00 -59.77 57.14
N GLN A 145 23.21 -60.61 56.48
CA GLN A 145 22.94 -61.98 56.91
C GLN A 145 24.22 -62.82 56.97
N THR A 146 25.12 -62.69 55.98
CA THR A 146 26.42 -63.38 55.95
C THR A 146 27.31 -62.92 57.11
N ASN A 147 27.31 -61.63 57.42
CA ASN A 147 28.04 -61.08 58.57
C ASN A 147 27.49 -61.65 59.90
N LEU A 148 26.18 -61.76 60.07
CA LEU A 148 25.56 -62.42 61.24
C LEU A 148 25.90 -63.91 61.32
N LEU A 149 25.85 -64.64 60.20
CA LEU A 149 26.20 -66.07 60.15
C LEU A 149 27.66 -66.30 60.55
N SER A 150 28.58 -65.47 60.02
CA SER A 150 30.01 -65.56 60.32
C SER A 150 30.33 -65.24 61.77
N LEU A 151 29.56 -64.33 62.40
CA LEU A 151 29.67 -64.03 63.82
C LEU A 151 29.25 -65.24 64.66
N ASN A 152 28.13 -65.87 64.34
CA ASN A 152 27.67 -67.08 65.02
C ASN A 152 28.69 -68.22 64.87
N ALA A 153 29.27 -68.40 63.67
CA ALA A 153 30.32 -69.38 63.44
C ALA A 153 31.60 -69.10 64.25
N ALA A 154 32.00 -67.83 64.37
CA ALA A 154 33.15 -67.44 65.19
C ALA A 154 32.92 -67.73 66.68
N VAL A 155 31.70 -67.52 67.19
CA VAL A 155 31.32 -67.85 68.57
C VAL A 155 31.37 -69.36 68.80
N GLU A 156 30.83 -70.17 67.89
CA GLU A 156 30.84 -71.62 68.04
C GLU A 156 32.25 -72.22 67.89
N ALA A 157 33.08 -71.63 67.03
CA ALA A 157 34.50 -71.96 66.91
C ALA A 157 35.28 -71.66 68.20
N ALA A 158 35.00 -70.53 68.87
CA ALA A 158 35.57 -70.22 70.17
C ALA A 158 35.13 -71.22 71.26
N ARG A 159 33.87 -71.68 71.18
CA ARG A 159 33.30 -72.68 72.10
C ARG A 159 33.95 -74.06 71.96
N ALA A 160 34.38 -74.44 70.76
CA ALA A 160 35.08 -75.69 70.48
C ALA A 160 36.57 -75.71 70.90
N GLY A 161 37.11 -74.60 71.40
CA GLY A 161 38.49 -74.51 71.90
C GLY A 161 39.54 -74.75 70.80
N GLU A 162 40.58 -75.54 71.07
CA GLU A 162 41.67 -75.82 70.13
C GLU A 162 41.19 -76.51 68.83
N GLN A 163 40.10 -77.27 68.87
CA GLN A 163 39.56 -77.95 67.68
C GLN A 163 38.83 -76.97 66.73
N GLY A 164 38.42 -75.80 67.23
CA GLY A 164 37.73 -74.77 66.44
C GLY A 164 38.65 -73.75 65.78
N ARG A 165 39.96 -73.82 66.00
CA ARG A 165 40.92 -72.78 65.58
C ARG A 165 40.90 -72.50 64.08
N GLY A 166 40.81 -73.54 63.24
CA GLY A 166 40.70 -73.40 61.78
C GLY A 166 39.37 -72.76 61.35
N PHE A 167 38.26 -73.14 62.00
CA PHE A 167 36.95 -72.56 61.75
C PHE A 167 36.86 -71.09 62.16
N ALA A 168 37.53 -70.69 63.24
CA ALA A 168 37.57 -69.30 63.69
C ALA A 168 38.23 -68.38 62.65
N VAL A 169 39.29 -68.83 61.98
CA VAL A 169 39.98 -68.06 60.93
C VAL A 169 39.08 -67.89 59.71
N VAL A 170 38.43 -68.98 59.26
CA VAL A 170 37.48 -68.92 58.14
C VAL A 170 36.30 -68.00 58.46
N ALA A 171 35.74 -68.10 59.67
CA ALA A 171 34.64 -67.23 60.11
C ALA A 171 35.05 -65.74 60.11
N ALA A 172 36.26 -65.42 60.55
CA ALA A 172 36.78 -64.05 60.51
C ALA A 172 36.96 -63.52 59.07
N GLU A 173 37.43 -64.37 58.15
CA GLU A 173 37.61 -64.00 56.74
C GLU A 173 36.26 -63.79 56.03
N VAL A 174 35.29 -64.69 56.26
CA VAL A 174 33.92 -64.55 55.74
C VAL A 174 33.27 -63.26 56.28
N ARG A 175 33.52 -62.94 57.56
CA ARG A 175 33.03 -61.68 58.16
C ARG A 175 33.64 -60.45 57.51
N ASN A 176 34.94 -60.49 57.22
CA ASN A 176 35.63 -59.40 56.53
C ASN A 176 35.07 -59.20 55.12
N LEU A 177 34.89 -60.31 54.37
CA LEU A 177 34.30 -60.30 53.04
C LEU A 177 32.87 -59.73 53.06
N ALA A 178 32.03 -60.16 54.01
CA ALA A 178 30.67 -59.65 54.18
C ALA A 178 30.66 -58.13 54.44
N ARG A 179 31.55 -57.62 55.30
CA ARG A 179 31.68 -56.18 55.55
C ARG A 179 32.17 -55.41 54.31
N ARG A 180 33.08 -55.99 53.53
CA ARG A 180 33.52 -55.40 52.25
C ARG A 180 32.39 -55.34 51.23
N SER A 181 31.58 -56.40 51.12
CA SER A 181 30.40 -56.43 50.24
C SER A 181 29.37 -55.39 50.65
N ALA A 182 29.05 -55.25 51.94
CA ALA A 182 28.12 -54.22 52.43
C ALA A 182 28.61 -52.80 52.11
N LYS A 183 29.92 -52.54 52.29
CA LYS A 183 30.51 -51.24 51.93
C LYS A 183 30.38 -50.96 50.42
N ALA A 184 30.69 -51.95 49.56
CA ALA A 184 30.55 -51.80 48.12
C ALA A 184 29.09 -51.60 47.69
N ALA A 185 28.15 -52.33 48.31
CA ALA A 185 26.72 -52.15 48.07
C ALA A 185 26.26 -50.72 48.42
N ALA A 186 26.71 -50.17 49.56
CA ALA A 186 26.42 -48.79 49.94
C ALA A 186 26.98 -47.75 48.95
N GLU A 187 28.21 -47.95 48.46
CA GLU A 187 28.83 -47.08 47.44
C GLU A 187 28.04 -47.12 46.11
N ILE A 188 27.64 -48.32 45.66
CA ILE A 188 26.81 -48.48 44.45
C ILE A 188 25.44 -47.83 44.64
N LYS A 189 24.81 -48.01 45.80
CA LYS A 189 23.52 -47.39 46.14
C LYS A 189 23.57 -45.88 46.02
N GLN A 190 24.65 -45.25 46.50
CA GLN A 190 24.86 -43.81 46.36
C GLN A 190 24.98 -43.40 44.89
N LEU A 191 25.77 -44.12 44.08
CA LEU A 191 25.92 -43.82 42.65
C LEU A 191 24.61 -43.95 41.87
N ILE A 192 23.76 -44.92 42.23
CA ILE A 192 22.43 -45.07 41.63
C ILE A 192 21.54 -43.89 42.00
N HIS A 193 21.51 -43.51 43.28
CA HIS A 193 20.73 -42.35 43.73
C HIS A 193 21.14 -41.06 43.02
N ASP A 194 22.45 -40.82 42.88
CA ASP A 194 22.99 -39.69 42.14
C ASP A 194 22.62 -39.74 40.65
N SER A 195 22.58 -40.94 40.05
CA SER A 195 22.19 -41.14 38.65
C SER A 195 20.70 -40.86 38.43
N VAL A 196 19.83 -41.35 39.31
CA VAL A 196 18.39 -41.06 39.27
C VAL A 196 18.13 -39.55 39.39
N ALA A 197 18.81 -38.87 40.30
CA ALA A 197 18.68 -37.41 40.45
C ALA A 197 19.10 -36.66 39.18
N LYS A 198 20.20 -37.08 38.53
CA LYS A 198 20.66 -36.49 37.26
C LYS A 198 19.69 -36.76 36.10
N VAL A 199 19.11 -37.95 36.02
CA VAL A 199 18.11 -38.31 35.00
C VAL A 199 16.83 -37.50 35.20
N ALA A 200 16.39 -37.29 36.44
CA ALA A 200 15.23 -36.45 36.76
C ALA A 200 15.46 -35.00 36.29
N ALA A 201 16.60 -34.40 36.64
CA ALA A 201 16.98 -33.06 36.18
C ALA A 201 17.09 -32.97 34.64
N GLY A 202 17.67 -33.99 34.00
CA GLY A 202 17.74 -34.07 32.54
C GLY A 202 16.35 -34.15 31.89
N THR A 203 15.43 -34.90 32.50
CA THR A 203 14.05 -35.04 32.02
C THR A 203 13.31 -33.70 32.07
N GLU A 204 13.48 -32.91 33.14
CA GLU A 204 12.90 -31.56 33.22
C GLU A 204 13.41 -30.64 32.11
N LEU A 205 14.72 -30.64 31.84
CA LEU A 205 15.32 -29.83 30.77
C LEU A 205 14.82 -30.22 29.37
N VAL A 206 14.68 -31.52 29.12
CA VAL A 206 14.18 -32.05 27.84
C VAL A 206 12.69 -31.71 27.67
N ASN A 207 11.87 -31.84 28.72
CA ASN A 207 10.47 -31.41 28.70
C ASN A 207 10.33 -29.91 28.42
N ALA A 208 11.10 -29.07 29.11
CA ALA A 208 11.11 -27.63 28.88
C ALA A 208 11.51 -27.30 27.43
N SER A 209 12.46 -28.05 26.86
CA SER A 209 12.84 -27.90 25.44
C SER A 209 11.68 -28.26 24.50
N GLY A 210 10.89 -29.28 24.84
CA GLY A 210 9.68 -29.65 24.10
C GLY A 210 8.60 -28.57 24.11
N GLU A 211 8.34 -27.96 25.26
CA GLU A 211 7.41 -26.82 25.37
C GLU A 211 7.86 -25.63 24.52
N ARG A 212 9.16 -25.31 24.51
CA ARG A 212 9.71 -24.24 23.69
C ARG A 212 9.56 -24.51 22.19
N LEU A 213 9.77 -25.75 21.76
CA LEU A 213 9.52 -26.15 20.37
C LEU A 213 8.04 -26.03 20.01
N GLY A 214 7.12 -26.39 20.91
CA GLY A 214 5.68 -26.16 20.71
C GLY A 214 5.32 -24.67 20.56
N GLY A 215 5.98 -23.81 21.34
CA GLY A 215 5.88 -22.36 21.18
C GLY A 215 6.35 -21.89 19.79
N ILE A 216 7.48 -22.41 19.31
CA ILE A 216 8.01 -22.11 17.96
C ILE A 216 7.00 -22.51 16.88
N VAL A 217 6.41 -23.72 16.96
CA VAL A 217 5.39 -24.17 15.99
C VAL A 217 4.22 -23.18 15.93
N THR A 218 3.74 -22.73 17.09
CA THR A 218 2.65 -21.74 17.17
C THR A 218 3.05 -20.40 16.55
N SER A 219 4.23 -19.86 16.89
CA SER A 219 4.71 -18.59 16.34
C SER A 219 4.94 -18.65 14.83
N VAL A 220 5.49 -19.76 14.33
CA VAL A 220 5.69 -19.95 12.89
C VAL A 220 4.35 -20.04 12.15
N ALA A 221 3.33 -20.68 12.75
CA ALA A 221 1.98 -20.70 12.19
C ALA A 221 1.38 -19.28 12.07
N GLN A 222 1.60 -18.42 13.07
CA GLN A 222 1.19 -17.01 13.00
C GLN A 222 1.91 -16.25 11.88
N VAL A 223 3.23 -16.46 11.71
CA VAL A 223 3.99 -15.87 10.60
C VAL A 223 3.44 -16.32 9.24
N SER A 224 3.09 -17.61 9.09
CA SER A 224 2.45 -18.09 7.87
C SER A 224 1.11 -17.40 7.58
N ALA A 225 0.27 -17.20 8.61
CA ALA A 225 -1.01 -16.52 8.45
C ALA A 225 -0.83 -15.05 8.03
N ILE A 226 0.12 -14.34 8.63
CA ILE A 226 0.44 -12.95 8.27
C ILE A 226 0.96 -12.89 6.82
N ALA A 227 1.80 -13.83 6.42
CA ALA A 227 2.30 -13.89 5.04
C ALA A 227 1.16 -14.12 4.02
N GLU A 228 0.18 -14.96 4.35
CA GLU A 228 -1.00 -15.19 3.53
C GLU A 228 -1.89 -13.93 3.43
N GLU A 229 -2.07 -13.20 4.53
CA GLU A 229 -2.77 -11.92 4.55
C GLU A 229 -2.05 -10.88 3.66
N ILE A 230 -0.72 -10.75 3.79
CA ILE A 230 0.07 -9.84 2.94
C ILE A 230 -0.07 -10.21 1.46
N ALA A 231 -0.02 -11.50 1.11
CA ALA A 231 -0.17 -11.93 -0.27
C ALA A 231 -1.55 -11.58 -0.83
N THR A 232 -2.60 -11.72 -0.02
CA THR A 232 -3.99 -11.39 -0.38
C THR A 232 -4.17 -9.88 -0.55
N THR A 233 -3.77 -9.09 0.45
CA THR A 233 -3.84 -7.61 0.37
C THR A 233 -2.99 -7.07 -0.77
N SER A 234 -1.83 -7.66 -1.06
CA SER A 234 -0.99 -7.24 -2.19
C SER A 234 -1.68 -7.51 -3.53
N ALA A 235 -2.48 -8.58 -3.65
CA ALA A 235 -3.26 -8.84 -4.86
C ALA A 235 -4.37 -7.79 -5.03
N GLU A 236 -5.11 -7.47 -3.96
CA GLU A 236 -6.13 -6.42 -3.97
C GLU A 236 -5.53 -5.04 -4.29
N GLN A 237 -4.35 -4.73 -3.74
CA GLN A 237 -3.61 -3.51 -4.07
C GLN A 237 -3.22 -3.45 -5.55
N ALA A 238 -2.80 -4.56 -6.15
CA ALA A 238 -2.46 -4.61 -7.57
C ALA A 238 -3.68 -4.29 -8.44
N ASP A 239 -4.85 -4.80 -8.09
CA ASP A 239 -6.11 -4.48 -8.79
C ASP A 239 -6.51 -3.00 -8.61
N GLY A 240 -6.34 -2.46 -7.39
CA GLY A 240 -6.54 -1.04 -7.10
C GLY A 240 -5.61 -0.13 -7.92
N ILE A 241 -4.32 -0.50 -8.02
CA ILE A 241 -3.33 0.20 -8.84
C ILE A 241 -3.72 0.17 -10.32
N GLY A 242 -4.24 -0.96 -10.82
CA GLY A 242 -4.76 -1.06 -12.18
C GLY A 242 -5.92 -0.09 -12.45
N SER A 243 -6.82 0.06 -11.47
CA SER A 243 -7.94 1.03 -11.56
C SER A 243 -7.46 2.48 -11.59
N VAL A 244 -6.45 2.82 -10.79
CA VAL A 244 -5.82 4.14 -10.79
C VAL A 244 -5.11 4.41 -12.13
N ASN A 245 -4.41 3.43 -12.68
CA ASN A 245 -3.73 3.57 -13.98
C ASN A 245 -4.72 3.86 -15.12
N ASN A 246 -5.88 3.20 -15.12
CA ASN A 246 -6.97 3.51 -16.05
C ASN A 246 -7.47 4.96 -15.90
N ALA A 247 -7.61 5.46 -14.67
CA ALA A 247 -8.01 6.84 -14.42
C ALA A 247 -6.95 7.85 -14.92
N ILE A 248 -5.65 7.56 -14.71
CA ILE A 248 -4.53 8.36 -15.23
C ILE A 248 -4.57 8.43 -16.75
N THR A 249 -4.84 7.31 -17.43
CA THR A 249 -4.99 7.26 -18.89
C THR A 249 -6.13 8.15 -19.38
N GLN A 250 -7.26 8.17 -18.67
CA GLN A 250 -8.39 9.04 -18.99
C GLN A 250 -8.07 10.53 -18.78
N ILE A 251 -7.33 10.87 -17.71
CA ILE A 251 -6.86 12.24 -17.47
C ILE A 251 -5.90 12.67 -18.58
N SER A 252 -4.95 11.82 -18.98
CA SER A 252 -4.01 12.09 -20.08
C SER A 252 -4.75 12.37 -21.39
N THR A 253 -5.80 11.59 -21.69
CA THR A 253 -6.67 11.83 -22.86
C THR A 253 -7.35 13.20 -22.78
N THR A 254 -7.84 13.60 -21.60
CA THR A 254 -8.47 14.90 -21.40
C THR A 254 -7.46 16.04 -21.54
N LEU A 255 -6.23 15.86 -21.07
CA LEU A 255 -5.15 16.84 -21.23
C LEU A 255 -4.77 17.04 -22.71
N GLN A 256 -4.72 15.97 -23.49
CA GLN A 256 -4.51 16.07 -24.94
C GLN A 256 -5.64 16.85 -25.62
N GLN A 257 -6.90 16.60 -25.23
CA GLN A 257 -8.05 17.36 -25.72
C GLN A 257 -7.98 18.84 -25.31
N ASN A 258 -7.56 19.14 -24.07
CA ASN A 258 -7.37 20.51 -23.61
C ASN A 258 -6.26 21.22 -24.39
N SER A 259 -5.15 20.55 -24.69
CA SER A 259 -4.07 21.10 -25.51
C SER A 259 -4.55 21.44 -26.93
N ALA A 260 -5.34 20.54 -27.54
CA ALA A 260 -5.97 20.79 -28.83
C ALA A 260 -6.95 21.98 -28.78
N LEU A 261 -7.79 22.05 -27.75
CA LEU A 261 -8.73 23.14 -27.54
C LEU A 261 -8.01 24.48 -27.34
N VAL A 262 -6.93 24.50 -26.56
CA VAL A 262 -6.09 25.69 -26.36
C VAL A 262 -5.54 26.19 -27.70
N ALA A 263 -5.08 25.29 -28.56
CA ALA A 263 -4.59 25.66 -29.89
C ALA A 263 -5.72 26.23 -30.78
N GLU A 264 -6.91 25.64 -30.74
CA GLU A 264 -8.08 26.12 -31.48
C GLU A 264 -8.55 27.50 -31.00
N VAL A 265 -8.63 27.71 -29.69
CA VAL A 265 -9.03 28.99 -29.07
C VAL A 265 -8.01 30.08 -29.37
N ALA A 266 -6.70 29.76 -29.35
CA ALA A 266 -5.66 30.71 -29.73
C ALA A 266 -5.84 31.18 -31.18
N ALA A 267 -6.04 30.25 -32.12
CA ALA A 267 -6.27 30.57 -33.52
C ALA A 267 -7.56 31.39 -33.74
N ALA A 268 -8.64 31.06 -33.03
CA ALA A 268 -9.89 31.79 -33.08
C ALA A 268 -9.75 33.22 -32.52
N ALA A 269 -9.04 33.39 -31.41
CA ALA A 269 -8.75 34.70 -30.82
C ALA A 269 -7.91 35.56 -31.77
N ASP A 270 -6.86 35.02 -32.37
CA ASP A 270 -6.05 35.75 -33.35
C ASP A 270 -6.87 36.19 -34.57
N ALA A 271 -7.75 35.33 -35.09
CA ALA A 271 -8.65 35.66 -36.19
C ALA A 271 -9.65 36.77 -35.82
N LEU A 272 -10.25 36.72 -34.62
CA LEU A 272 -11.15 37.78 -34.13
C LEU A 272 -10.42 39.11 -33.95
N SER A 273 -9.20 39.07 -33.42
CA SER A 273 -8.36 40.26 -33.22
C SER A 273 -8.01 40.91 -34.56
N ALA A 274 -7.64 40.11 -35.56
CA ALA A 274 -7.39 40.59 -36.92
C ALA A 274 -8.64 41.23 -37.53
N ARG A 275 -9.82 40.61 -37.36
CA ARG A 275 -11.09 41.15 -37.88
C ARG A 275 -11.50 42.45 -37.18
N ALA A 276 -11.27 42.56 -35.87
CA ALA A 276 -11.49 43.78 -35.11
C ALA A 276 -10.61 44.94 -35.61
N ARG A 277 -9.32 44.68 -35.87
CA ARG A 277 -8.39 45.66 -36.44
C ARG A 277 -8.78 46.08 -37.86
N GLU A 278 -9.25 45.14 -38.69
CA GLU A 278 -9.75 45.44 -40.03
C GLU A 278 -10.99 46.35 -39.98
N MET A 279 -11.94 46.06 -39.09
CA MET A 279 -13.11 46.92 -38.85
C MET A 279 -12.70 48.32 -38.38
N GLU A 280 -11.76 48.43 -37.44
CA GLU A 280 -11.25 49.73 -36.99
C GLU A 280 -10.58 50.49 -38.14
N SER A 281 -9.78 49.82 -38.99
CA SER A 281 -9.16 50.42 -40.18
C SER A 281 -10.20 50.94 -41.19
N HIS A 282 -11.27 50.19 -41.43
CA HIS A 282 -12.35 50.60 -42.33
C HIS A 282 -13.10 51.83 -41.80
N VAL A 283 -13.35 51.91 -40.48
CA VAL A 283 -14.03 53.05 -39.87
C VAL A 283 -13.09 54.26 -39.71
N ALA A 284 -11.78 54.05 -39.53
CA ALA A 284 -10.78 55.10 -39.40
C ALA A 284 -10.67 56.00 -40.65
N ARG A 285 -11.15 55.53 -41.81
CA ARG A 285 -11.27 56.34 -43.03
C ARG A 285 -12.31 57.45 -42.92
N PHE A 286 -13.20 57.40 -41.93
CA PHE A 286 -14.24 58.39 -41.69
C PHE A 286 -13.88 59.26 -40.47
N GLN A 287 -13.86 60.59 -40.65
CA GLN A 287 -13.68 61.53 -39.55
C GLN A 287 -15.04 61.80 -38.92
N LEU A 288 -15.22 61.39 -37.67
CA LEU A 288 -16.45 61.53 -36.88
C LEU A 288 -16.30 62.70 -35.91
N ARG A 289 -17.39 63.40 -35.60
CA ARG A 289 -17.37 64.51 -34.63
C ARG A 289 -17.02 63.98 -33.23
N PRO A 290 -16.18 64.69 -32.47
CA PRO A 290 -15.98 64.38 -31.06
C PRO A 290 -17.30 64.61 -30.30
N GLY A 291 -17.75 63.60 -29.55
CA GLY A 291 -18.96 63.69 -28.73
C GLY A 291 -20.28 63.30 -29.42
N VAL A 292 -20.25 62.72 -30.64
CA VAL A 292 -21.39 61.90 -31.09
C VAL A 292 -21.52 60.80 -30.06
N ALA A 293 -22.65 60.76 -29.34
CA ALA A 293 -22.89 59.77 -28.31
C ALA A 293 -22.56 58.40 -28.90
N GLU A 294 -21.53 57.76 -28.33
CA GLU A 294 -21.29 56.35 -28.51
C GLU A 294 -22.63 55.73 -28.14
N LEU A 295 -23.40 55.29 -29.14
CA LEU A 295 -24.62 54.55 -28.83
C LEU A 295 -24.14 53.45 -27.89
N PRO A 296 -24.72 53.35 -26.68
CA PRO A 296 -24.29 52.34 -25.74
C PRO A 296 -24.26 51.03 -26.52
N PRO A 297 -23.17 50.25 -26.43
CA PRO A 297 -23.10 48.99 -27.14
C PRO A 297 -24.42 48.28 -26.88
N PRO A 298 -25.08 47.72 -27.91
CA PRO A 298 -26.30 46.95 -27.67
C PRO A 298 -25.95 46.00 -26.53
N ALA A 299 -26.71 46.11 -25.42
CA ALA A 299 -26.43 45.37 -24.19
C ALA A 299 -26.04 43.96 -24.61
N PRO A 300 -24.90 43.41 -24.11
CA PRO A 300 -24.39 42.15 -24.60
C PRO A 300 -25.58 41.21 -24.60
N GLN A 301 -26.07 40.87 -25.80
CA GLN A 301 -26.93 39.73 -25.92
C GLN A 301 -25.98 38.66 -25.46
N ALA A 302 -26.20 38.19 -24.22
CA ALA A 302 -25.49 37.05 -23.69
C ALA A 302 -25.49 36.09 -24.87
N CYS A 303 -24.30 35.88 -25.45
CA CYS A 303 -24.15 34.84 -26.41
C CYS A 303 -24.40 33.63 -25.53
N SER A 304 -25.66 33.22 -25.48
CA SER A 304 -26.02 31.89 -25.08
C SER A 304 -25.43 31.06 -26.20
N LEU A 305 -24.11 30.83 -26.08
CA LEU A 305 -23.63 29.48 -26.01
C LEU A 305 -24.50 28.79 -24.97
N THR A 306 -25.71 28.45 -25.41
CA THR A 306 -26.41 27.28 -24.94
C THR A 306 -25.32 26.24 -24.91
N ALA A 307 -25.12 25.67 -23.72
CA ALA A 307 -24.20 24.57 -23.45
C ALA A 307 -24.63 23.30 -24.22
N ALA A 308 -24.99 23.44 -25.50
CA ALA A 308 -25.58 22.46 -26.38
C ALA A 308 -24.63 22.05 -27.51
N HIS A 309 -23.43 22.64 -27.62
CA HIS A 309 -22.36 22.14 -28.50
C HIS A 309 -21.08 21.69 -27.77
N ILE A 310 -21.02 21.78 -26.44
CA ILE A 310 -20.18 20.85 -25.66
C ILE A 310 -21.04 19.62 -25.39
N ALA A 311 -21.39 18.90 -26.45
CA ALA A 311 -21.81 17.53 -26.30
C ALA A 311 -20.57 16.77 -25.83
N VAL A 312 -20.42 16.66 -24.52
CA VAL A 312 -19.78 15.49 -23.92
C VAL A 312 -20.52 14.30 -24.54
N ALA A 313 -19.87 13.63 -25.48
CA ALA A 313 -20.30 12.32 -25.95
C ALA A 313 -20.23 11.38 -24.74
N LYS A 314 -21.30 11.35 -23.95
CA LYS A 314 -21.61 10.24 -23.07
C LYS A 314 -21.93 9.07 -24.01
N VAL A 315 -20.88 8.35 -24.41
CA VAL A 315 -21.04 7.07 -25.09
C VAL A 315 -21.69 6.13 -24.08
N ALA A 316 -22.96 5.86 -24.32
CA ALA A 316 -23.67 4.75 -23.73
C ALA A 316 -23.02 3.45 -24.23
N ALA A 317 -22.24 2.79 -23.37
CA ALA A 317 -22.18 1.33 -23.37
C ALA A 317 -23.23 0.86 -22.36
N GLY A 318 -24.38 0.45 -22.87
CA GLY A 318 -25.52 0.03 -22.07
C GLY A 318 -26.68 -0.48 -22.94
N GLY A 319 -26.38 -1.39 -23.86
CA GLY A 319 -27.38 -2.24 -24.50
C GLY A 319 -27.61 -3.48 -23.67
N ALA A 320 -28.76 -3.52 -23.01
CA ALA A 320 -29.55 -4.64 -22.49
C ALA A 320 -28.89 -6.03 -22.35
N GLY A 321 -28.89 -6.54 -21.12
CA GLY A 321 -28.77 -7.96 -20.78
C GLY A 321 -29.00 -8.16 -19.28
N GLU A 322 -30.15 -8.74 -18.93
CA GLU A 322 -30.52 -9.43 -17.69
C GLU A 322 -29.75 -9.14 -16.38
N ALA A 323 -30.47 -8.60 -15.40
CA ALA A 323 -30.20 -8.81 -13.98
C ALA A 323 -31.52 -9.11 -13.28
N ASP A 324 -31.99 -10.34 -13.50
CA ASP A 324 -32.68 -11.11 -12.46
C ASP A 324 -31.58 -11.73 -11.56
N GLU A 325 -31.91 -11.97 -10.29
CA GLU A 325 -31.08 -12.62 -9.26
C GLU A 325 -29.78 -11.92 -8.82
N TRP A 326 -29.83 -11.22 -7.67
CA TRP A 326 -28.90 -11.39 -6.53
C TRP A 326 -29.56 -10.83 -5.27
N GLN A 327 -30.52 -11.59 -4.73
CA GLN A 327 -30.75 -11.69 -3.29
C GLN A 327 -30.17 -13.05 -2.86
N ASP A 328 -29.46 -13.05 -1.73
CA ASP A 328 -28.64 -14.12 -1.14
C ASP A 328 -27.28 -14.38 -1.80
N PHE A 329 -26.21 -13.85 -1.19
CA PHE A 329 -25.14 -14.61 -0.51
C PHE A 329 -24.17 -13.66 0.22
#